data_AF-A0A9W8QT93-F1
#
_entry.id   AF-A0A9W8QT93-F1
#
_cell.length_a   1.000
_cell.length_b   1.000
_cell.length_c   1.000
_cell.angle_alpha   90.00
_cell.angle_beta   90.00
_cell.angle_gamma   90.00
#
_symmetry.space_group_name_H-M   'P 1'
#
loop_
_entity.id
_entity.type
_entity.pdbx_description
1 polymer ?
#
loop_
_entity_poly.entity_id
_entity_poly.type
_entity_poly.pdbx_seq_one_letter_code
_entity_poly.pdbx_strand_id
1 'polypeptide(L)'
;MKVIGTDLSPIGETWVPPNLCFEIEDCRQDWTFADSRFDFIHMRHLVGGIKDWHHLYREAFRCASPGGLIESHEHSFIFQSDNKSIETKSDLGRIGDIFKEAGGKTGCSFTIVDDGVQRKHIEEAGFVVVKEEVKRMPISKKHKDPELREISVIAYEALLYDLEGRLLYVTTQVLGWSKDETYVFAMEVREQLKQMDVYVDHRIVVGRKPWSSSD
;
A
#
# COMPACT_ATOMS: atom_id res chain seq x y z
N MET A 1 12.77 -14.64 18.14
CA MET A 1 11.71 -13.97 17.37
C MET A 1 11.33 -14.87 16.20
N LYS A 2 10.06 -15.30 16.11
CA LYS A 2 9.53 -16.09 14.98
C LYS A 2 8.69 -15.17 14.10
N VAL A 3 8.81 -15.28 12.79
CA VAL A 3 8.08 -14.48 11.79
C VAL A 3 7.25 -15.41 10.93
N ILE A 4 6.00 -15.04 10.69
CA ILE A 4 5.10 -15.70 9.75
C ILE A 4 4.78 -14.66 8.67
N GLY A 5 5.10 -14.97 7.42
CA GLY A 5 4.64 -14.20 6.27
C GLY A 5 3.44 -14.88 5.66
N THR A 6 2.43 -14.10 5.27
CA THR A 6 1.21 -14.62 4.65
C THR A 6 0.97 -13.93 3.31
N ASP A 7 0.47 -14.69 2.34
CA ASP A 7 0.02 -14.19 1.05
C ASP A 7 -1.07 -15.13 0.50
N LEU A 8 -1.94 -14.61 -0.36
CA LEU A 8 -2.94 -15.41 -1.08
C LEU A 8 -2.27 -16.42 -2.04
N SER A 9 -1.06 -16.10 -2.49
CA SER A 9 -0.29 -16.87 -3.45
C SER A 9 0.94 -17.53 -2.80
N PRO A 10 1.42 -18.66 -3.33
CA PRO A 10 2.64 -19.28 -2.83
C PRO A 10 3.85 -18.35 -3.03
N ILE A 11 4.55 -18.06 -1.93
CA ILE A 11 5.81 -17.31 -1.99
C ILE A 11 6.92 -18.26 -2.46
N GLY A 12 7.55 -17.92 -3.58
CA GLY A 12 8.49 -18.78 -4.30
C GLY A 12 9.91 -18.84 -3.73
N GLU A 13 10.23 -18.07 -2.68
CA GLU A 13 11.57 -18.10 -2.08
C GLU A 13 11.80 -19.36 -1.24
N THR A 14 12.77 -20.17 -1.65
CA THR A 14 13.19 -21.37 -0.93
C THR A 14 14.30 -21.12 0.09
N TRP A 15 15.01 -19.99 -0.02
CA TRP A 15 16.08 -19.60 0.89
C TRP A 15 15.60 -18.52 1.86
N VAL A 16 15.04 -18.95 2.99
CA VAL A 16 14.55 -18.08 4.06
C VAL A 16 15.35 -18.27 5.34
N PRO A 17 15.44 -17.25 6.21
CA PRO A 17 16.00 -17.41 7.55
C PRO A 17 15.27 -18.50 8.34
N PRO A 18 15.95 -19.21 9.27
CA PRO A 18 15.37 -20.34 10.00
C PRO A 18 14.20 -19.95 10.92
N ASN A 19 14.02 -18.65 11.18
CA ASN A 19 12.94 -18.12 12.00
C ASN A 19 11.76 -17.54 11.20
N LEU A 20 11.78 -17.66 9.87
CA LEU A 20 10.71 -17.23 8.96
C LEU A 20 10.02 -18.45 8.34
N CYS A 21 8.70 -18.47 8.39
CA CYS A 21 7.89 -19.40 7.61
C CYS A 21 6.82 -18.65 6.82
N PHE A 22 6.42 -19.21 5.68
CA PHE A 22 5.36 -18.67 4.85
C PHE A 22 4.13 -19.58 4.90
N GLU A 23 2.96 -18.97 5.02
CA GLU A 23 1.66 -19.65 5.01
C GLU A 23 0.79 -19.03 3.91
N ILE A 24 0.09 -19.89 3.15
CA ILE A 24 -0.87 -19.41 2.15
C ILE A 24 -2.14 -19.05 2.91
N GLU A 25 -2.45 -17.76 2.97
CA GLU A 25 -3.61 -17.26 3.71
C GLU A 25 -4.17 -16.01 3.05
N ASP A 26 -5.50 -15.94 3.01
CA ASP A 26 -6.23 -14.81 2.49
C ASP A 26 -6.62 -13.87 3.63
N CYS A 27 -5.88 -12.77 3.80
CA CYS A 27 -6.15 -11.78 4.85
C CYS A 27 -7.52 -11.07 4.74
N ARG A 28 -8.27 -11.31 3.65
CA ARG A 28 -9.64 -10.82 3.46
C ARG A 28 -10.68 -11.67 4.20
N GLN A 29 -10.30 -12.85 4.69
CA GLN A 29 -11.16 -13.78 5.41
C GLN A 29 -10.91 -13.70 6.92
N ASP A 30 -11.61 -14.52 7.70
CA ASP A 30 -11.26 -14.74 9.10
C ASP A 30 -9.88 -15.40 9.15
N TRP A 31 -8.97 -14.83 9.93
CA TRP A 31 -7.60 -15.30 10.03
C TRP A 31 -7.57 -16.61 10.82
N THR A 32 -6.77 -17.56 10.35
CA THR A 32 -6.68 -18.90 10.96
C THR A 32 -5.89 -18.92 12.27
N PHE A 33 -5.30 -17.78 12.63
CA PHE A 33 -4.53 -17.61 13.85
C PHE A 33 -5.40 -17.52 15.11
N ALA A 34 -4.84 -18.01 16.22
CA ALA A 34 -5.45 -17.87 17.54
C ALA A 34 -5.48 -16.41 18.01
N ASP A 35 -6.41 -16.12 18.91
CA ASP A 35 -6.48 -14.83 19.61
C ASP A 35 -5.17 -14.55 20.38
N SER A 36 -4.76 -13.28 20.42
CA SER A 36 -3.58 -12.84 21.18
C SER A 36 -2.30 -13.64 20.87
N ARG A 37 -2.08 -13.93 19.60
CA ARG A 37 -0.96 -14.74 19.10
C ARG A 37 0.30 -13.92 18.81
N PHE A 38 0.15 -12.68 18.34
CA PHE A 38 1.24 -11.89 17.78
C PHE A 38 1.56 -10.65 18.60
N ASP A 39 2.84 -10.48 18.94
CA ASP A 39 3.33 -9.26 19.58
C ASP A 39 3.50 -8.11 18.58
N PHE A 40 3.61 -8.43 17.30
CA PHE A 40 3.75 -7.47 16.20
C PHE A 40 3.10 -8.01 14.92
N ILE A 41 2.27 -7.19 14.27
CA ILE A 41 1.62 -7.48 13.00
C ILE A 41 2.02 -6.37 12.02
N HIS A 42 2.63 -6.75 10.90
CA HIS A 42 2.99 -5.83 9.82
C HIS A 42 2.14 -6.10 8.59
N MET A 43 1.60 -5.04 7.99
CA MET A 43 0.88 -5.11 6.72
C MET A 43 1.33 -3.96 5.82
N ARG A 44 1.50 -4.27 4.53
CA ARG A 44 2.07 -3.31 3.60
C ARG A 44 1.56 -3.52 2.18
N HIS A 45 1.19 -2.41 1.54
CA HIS A 45 0.77 -2.35 0.14
C HIS A 45 -0.43 -3.24 -0.18
N LEU A 46 -1.45 -3.25 0.69
CA LEU A 46 -2.70 -3.98 0.48
C LEU A 46 -3.77 -3.14 -0.26
N VAL A 47 -3.51 -1.85 -0.49
CA VAL A 47 -4.32 -0.95 -1.31
C VAL A 47 -4.75 -1.57 -2.64
N GLY A 48 -6.03 -1.42 -2.99
CA GLY A 48 -6.63 -2.05 -4.18
C GLY A 48 -6.95 -3.55 -4.05
N GLY A 49 -6.47 -4.22 -3.00
CA GLY A 49 -6.74 -5.65 -2.75
C GLY A 49 -7.79 -5.92 -1.67
N ILE A 50 -8.06 -4.94 -0.79
CA ILE A 50 -8.93 -5.09 0.37
C ILE A 50 -10.23 -4.30 0.19
N LYS A 51 -11.35 -5.01 0.32
CA LYS A 51 -12.71 -4.44 0.27
C LYS A 51 -13.19 -3.94 1.63
N ASP A 52 -12.95 -4.73 2.68
CA ASP A 52 -13.34 -4.41 4.05
C ASP A 52 -12.10 -4.23 4.93
N TRP A 53 -11.61 -3.00 5.00
CA TRP A 53 -10.47 -2.65 5.85
C TRP A 53 -10.82 -2.73 7.33
N HIS A 54 -12.09 -2.52 7.70
CA HIS A 54 -12.53 -2.63 9.08
C HIS A 54 -12.45 -4.09 9.55
N HIS A 55 -12.87 -5.05 8.71
CA HIS A 55 -12.66 -6.49 8.96
C HIS A 55 -11.18 -6.84 9.15
N LEU A 56 -10.32 -6.39 8.21
CA LEU A 56 -8.87 -6.64 8.26
C LEU A 56 -8.26 -6.19 9.60
N TYR A 57 -8.57 -4.96 10.04
CA TYR A 57 -8.02 -4.43 11.29
C TYR A 57 -8.65 -5.06 12.54
N ARG A 58 -9.91 -5.54 12.46
CA ARG A 58 -10.51 -6.32 13.55
C ARG A 58 -9.84 -7.67 13.73
N GLU A 59 -9.53 -8.37 12.65
CA GLU A 59 -8.78 -9.62 12.72
C GLU A 59 -7.37 -9.41 13.25
N ALA A 60 -6.72 -8.32 12.84
CA ALA A 60 -5.45 -7.92 13.43
C ALA A 60 -5.56 -7.64 14.94
N PHE A 61 -6.63 -6.94 15.38
CA PHE A 61 -6.87 -6.68 16.80
C PHE A 61 -7.08 -7.97 17.58
N ARG A 62 -7.89 -8.90 17.07
CA ARG A 62 -8.12 -10.21 17.68
C ARG A 62 -6.82 -10.97 17.86
N CYS A 63 -6.00 -11.04 16.82
CA CYS A 63 -4.75 -11.81 16.81
C CYS A 63 -3.59 -11.10 17.54
N ALA A 64 -3.63 -9.79 17.76
CA ALA A 64 -2.61 -9.08 18.52
C ALA A 64 -2.68 -9.42 20.02
N SER A 65 -1.53 -9.65 20.64
CA SER A 65 -1.38 -9.77 22.10
C SER A 65 -1.74 -8.45 22.79
N PRO A 66 -2.18 -8.45 24.06
CA PRO A 66 -2.24 -7.21 24.86
C PRO A 66 -0.90 -6.48 24.86
N GLY A 67 -0.90 -5.19 24.52
CA GLY A 67 0.33 -4.40 24.33
C GLY A 67 1.02 -4.62 22.98
N GLY A 68 0.58 -5.58 22.17
CA GLY A 68 1.08 -5.85 20.84
C GLY A 68 0.80 -4.72 19.85
N LEU A 69 1.60 -4.66 18.80
CA LEU A 69 1.58 -3.58 17.82
C LEU A 69 1.06 -4.05 16.46
N ILE A 70 0.35 -3.17 15.78
CA ILE A 70 0.09 -3.23 14.35
C ILE A 70 0.83 -2.09 13.66
N GLU A 71 1.48 -2.38 12.54
CA GLU A 71 2.13 -1.39 11.69
C GLU A 71 1.65 -1.54 10.25
N SER A 72 0.89 -0.55 9.77
CA SER A 72 0.28 -0.52 8.44
C SER A 72 0.98 0.52 7.56
N HIS A 73 1.42 0.08 6.38
CA HIS A 73 2.14 0.89 5.38
C HIS A 73 1.37 0.92 4.08
N GLU A 74 0.85 2.09 3.71
CA GLU A 74 0.12 2.27 2.44
C GLU A 74 0.63 3.49 1.68
N HIS A 75 0.35 3.52 0.38
CA HIS A 75 0.78 4.59 -0.52
C HIS A 75 -0.41 5.13 -1.32
N SER A 76 -0.33 6.41 -1.68
CA SER A 76 -1.26 7.05 -2.61
C SER A 76 -0.88 6.74 -4.06
N PHE A 77 -1.88 6.70 -4.92
CA PHE A 77 -1.72 6.65 -6.39
C PHE A 77 -1.76 8.04 -7.03
N ILE A 78 -1.87 9.11 -6.22
CA ILE A 78 -1.90 10.49 -6.68
C ILE A 78 -0.47 11.03 -6.67
N PHE A 79 0.07 11.26 -7.86
CA PHE A 79 1.37 11.91 -8.03
C PHE A 79 1.26 13.40 -7.76
N GLN A 80 2.29 13.93 -7.11
CA GLN A 80 2.41 15.34 -6.76
C GLN A 80 3.82 15.84 -7.10
N SER A 81 3.99 17.16 -7.24
CA SER A 81 5.29 17.77 -7.48
C SER A 81 5.33 19.20 -6.93
N ASP A 82 6.46 19.58 -6.31
CA ASP A 82 6.65 20.93 -5.77
C ASP A 82 7.03 21.94 -6.86
N ASN A 83 7.73 21.48 -7.91
CA ASN A 83 8.43 22.35 -8.86
C ASN A 83 7.66 22.56 -10.17
N LYS A 84 6.67 21.70 -10.45
CA LYS A 84 5.83 21.77 -11.66
C LYS A 84 4.44 21.29 -11.28
N SER A 85 3.40 22.05 -11.62
CA SER A 85 2.04 21.50 -11.53
C SER A 85 1.92 20.34 -12.53
N ILE A 86 1.51 19.17 -12.03
CA ILE A 86 1.10 18.08 -12.90
C ILE A 86 -0.23 18.51 -13.51
N GLU A 87 -0.27 18.59 -14.84
CA GLU A 87 -1.50 18.97 -15.53
C GLU A 87 -2.57 17.92 -15.26
N THR A 88 -3.72 18.34 -14.76
CA THR A 88 -4.80 17.42 -14.34
C THR A 88 -5.33 16.55 -15.48
N LYS A 89 -5.16 16.98 -16.73
CA LYS A 89 -5.56 16.24 -17.93
C LYS A 89 -4.42 15.43 -18.56
N SER A 90 -3.18 15.56 -18.09
CA SER A 90 -2.10 14.69 -18.55
C SER A 90 -2.31 13.27 -18.03
N ASP A 91 -1.74 12.28 -18.70
CA ASP A 91 -1.89 10.88 -18.28
C ASP A 91 -1.34 10.62 -16.87
N LEU A 92 -0.23 11.25 -16.48
CA LEU A 92 0.26 11.21 -15.10
C LEU A 92 -0.70 11.90 -14.11
N GLY A 93 -1.38 12.98 -14.51
CA GLY A 93 -2.38 13.64 -13.67
C GLY A 93 -3.65 12.79 -13.48
N ARG A 94 -4.00 12.00 -14.49
CA ARG A 94 -5.22 11.17 -14.53
C ARG A 94 -5.06 9.79 -13.87
N ILE A 95 -3.83 9.34 -13.62
CA ILE A 95 -3.59 7.98 -13.11
C ILE A 95 -4.31 7.74 -11.77
N GLY A 96 -4.30 8.71 -10.86
CA GLY A 96 -5.02 8.61 -9.59
C GLY A 96 -6.53 8.47 -9.76
N ASP A 97 -7.11 9.24 -10.69
CA ASP A 97 -8.55 9.17 -11.00
C ASP A 97 -8.94 7.82 -11.62
N ILE A 98 -8.08 7.24 -12.46
CA ILE A 98 -8.28 5.90 -13.04
C ILE A 98 -8.34 4.84 -11.94
N PHE A 99 -7.37 4.84 -11.02
CA PHE A 99 -7.37 3.90 -9.89
C PHE A 99 -8.56 4.15 -8.95
N LYS A 100 -8.94 5.41 -8.71
CA LYS A 100 -10.12 5.76 -7.92
C LYS A 100 -11.42 5.26 -8.54
N GLU A 101 -11.61 5.44 -9.85
CA GLU A 101 -12.77 4.92 -10.58
C GLU A 101 -12.84 3.39 -10.47
N ALA A 102 -11.71 2.71 -10.70
CA ALA A 102 -11.64 1.26 -10.61
C ALA A 102 -11.96 0.75 -9.21
N GLY A 103 -11.43 1.39 -8.16
CA GLY A 103 -11.75 1.06 -6.78
C GLY A 103 -13.24 1.24 -6.46
N GLY A 104 -13.89 2.24 -7.06
CA GLY A 104 -15.34 2.42 -6.96
C GLY A 104 -16.15 1.27 -7.60
N LYS A 105 -15.65 0.67 -8.69
CA LYS A 105 -16.32 -0.45 -9.36
C LYS A 105 -16.09 -1.80 -8.67
N THR A 106 -14.90 -2.05 -8.13
CA THR A 106 -14.56 -3.31 -7.45
C THR A 106 -14.98 -3.32 -5.98
N GLY A 107 -15.08 -2.14 -5.37
CA GLY A 107 -15.21 -1.95 -3.93
C GLY A 107 -13.87 -2.03 -3.18
N CYS A 108 -12.75 -2.30 -3.87
CA CYS A 108 -11.41 -2.28 -3.28
C CYS A 108 -10.76 -0.92 -3.53
N SER A 109 -10.76 -0.05 -2.52
CA SER A 109 -10.31 1.33 -2.68
C SER A 109 -8.80 1.44 -2.93
N PHE A 110 -8.43 2.41 -3.80
CA PHE A 110 -7.06 2.84 -4.06
C PHE A 110 -6.67 4.14 -3.34
N THR A 111 -7.59 4.74 -2.59
CA THR A 111 -7.42 6.05 -1.92
C THR A 111 -7.24 5.92 -0.41
N ILE A 112 -6.62 4.82 0.04
CA ILE A 112 -6.49 4.45 1.46
C ILE A 112 -5.74 5.53 2.27
N VAL A 113 -4.69 6.09 1.67
CA VAL A 113 -3.94 7.21 2.25
C VAL A 113 -4.75 8.50 2.16
N ASP A 114 -5.32 8.79 0.99
CA ASP A 114 -6.00 10.06 0.71
C ASP A 114 -7.26 10.25 1.58
N ASP A 115 -7.97 9.16 1.88
CA ASP A 115 -9.23 9.17 2.65
C ASP A 115 -9.02 8.91 4.16
N GLY A 116 -7.78 8.74 4.64
CA GLY A 116 -7.53 8.56 6.08
C GLY A 116 -7.94 7.19 6.65
N VAL A 117 -8.09 6.17 5.79
CA VAL A 117 -8.69 4.87 6.12
C VAL A 117 -7.91 4.13 7.22
N GLN A 118 -6.58 4.12 7.15
CA GLN A 118 -5.73 3.37 8.07
C GLN A 118 -5.96 3.81 9.53
N ARG A 119 -5.78 5.10 9.82
CA ARG A 119 -5.91 5.62 11.19
C ARG A 119 -7.31 5.33 11.75
N LYS A 120 -8.33 5.71 10.97
CA LYS A 120 -9.73 5.56 11.36
C LYS A 120 -10.05 4.11 11.75
N HIS A 121 -9.74 3.15 10.88
CA HIS A 121 -10.15 1.76 11.13
C HIS A 121 -9.25 1.03 12.13
N ILE A 122 -7.98 1.44 12.27
CA ILE A 122 -7.12 0.96 13.38
C ILE A 122 -7.73 1.39 14.73
N GLU A 123 -8.16 2.65 14.86
CA GLU A 123 -8.80 3.15 16.09
C GLU A 123 -10.17 2.47 16.33
N GLU A 124 -11.01 2.33 15.29
CA GLU A 124 -12.31 1.65 15.39
C GLU A 124 -12.19 0.16 15.77
N ALA A 125 -11.12 -0.52 15.35
CA ALA A 125 -10.84 -1.90 15.75
C ALA A 125 -10.44 -2.04 17.23
N GLY A 126 -10.11 -0.93 17.90
CA GLY A 126 -9.78 -0.88 19.34
C GLY A 126 -8.30 -0.65 19.65
N PHE A 127 -7.44 -0.46 18.63
CA PHE A 127 -6.06 -0.06 18.86
C PHE A 127 -5.98 1.42 19.28
N VAL A 128 -4.98 1.76 20.08
CA VAL A 128 -4.58 3.14 20.33
C VAL A 128 -3.47 3.50 19.35
N VAL A 129 -3.69 4.48 18.46
CA VAL A 129 -2.65 4.94 17.53
C VAL A 129 -1.55 5.64 18.32
N VAL A 130 -0.35 5.08 18.25
CA VAL A 130 0.84 5.58 18.95
C VAL A 130 1.81 6.32 18.03
N LYS A 131 1.73 6.08 16.72
CA LYS A 131 2.50 6.81 15.70
C LYS A 131 1.69 6.90 14.41
N GLU A 132 1.69 8.06 13.80
CA GLU A 132 1.28 8.27 12.41
C GLU A 132 2.30 9.17 11.73
N GLU A 133 2.76 8.75 10.56
CA GLU A 133 3.76 9.46 9.78
C GLU A 133 3.38 9.40 8.31
N VAL A 134 3.36 10.54 7.63
CA VAL A 134 3.23 10.62 6.17
C VAL A 134 4.58 11.02 5.60
N LYS A 135 5.18 10.09 4.85
CA LYS A 135 6.43 10.32 4.14
C LYS A 135 6.12 10.66 2.69
N ARG A 136 6.69 11.75 2.21
CA ARG A 136 6.67 12.10 0.79
C ARG A 136 7.74 11.28 0.10
N MET A 137 7.33 10.24 -0.62
CA MET A 137 8.25 9.32 -1.29
C MET A 137 8.60 9.86 -2.67
N PRO A 138 9.82 10.37 -2.89
CA PRO A 138 10.23 10.90 -4.18
C PRO A 138 10.34 9.77 -5.21
N ILE A 139 10.00 10.09 -6.45
CA ILE A 139 10.04 9.19 -7.61
C ILE A 139 10.64 9.99 -8.76
N SER A 140 11.95 9.93 -8.88
CA SER A 140 12.71 10.75 -9.82
C SER A 140 14.13 10.21 -10.01
N LYS A 141 14.62 10.25 -11.26
CA LYS A 141 16.03 9.96 -11.55
C LYS A 141 17.01 11.03 -11.07
N LYS A 142 16.52 12.24 -10.80
CA LYS A 142 17.34 13.44 -10.60
C LYS A 142 16.93 14.20 -9.35
N HIS A 143 16.45 13.50 -8.33
CA HIS A 143 16.06 14.13 -7.08
C HIS A 143 17.23 14.90 -6.46
N LYS A 144 16.96 16.15 -6.06
CA LYS A 144 18.00 17.11 -5.69
C LYS A 144 18.64 16.78 -4.35
N ASP A 145 17.83 16.35 -3.38
CA ASP A 145 18.28 15.97 -2.04
C ASP A 145 19.19 14.73 -2.12
N PRO A 146 20.47 14.82 -1.73
CA PRO A 146 21.40 13.69 -1.71
C PRO A 146 20.96 12.53 -0.81
N GLU A 147 20.30 12.79 0.31
CA GLU A 147 19.87 11.75 1.26
C GLU A 147 18.72 10.93 0.69
N LEU A 148 17.84 11.58 -0.07
CA LEU A 148 16.67 10.93 -0.69
C LEU A 148 16.92 10.47 -2.13
N ARG A 149 18.08 10.78 -2.72
CA ARG A 149 18.36 10.47 -4.13
C ARG A 149 18.34 8.97 -4.41
N GLU A 150 18.97 8.18 -3.55
CA GLU A 150 19.05 6.73 -3.75
C GLU A 150 17.66 6.09 -3.71
N ILE A 151 16.87 6.39 -2.67
CA ILE A 151 15.51 5.85 -2.53
C ILE A 151 14.60 6.33 -3.67
N SER A 152 14.77 7.58 -4.13
CA SER A 152 14.05 8.13 -5.27
C SER A 152 14.31 7.38 -6.57
N VAL A 153 15.57 7.03 -6.83
CA VAL A 153 15.96 6.27 -8.03
C VAL A 153 15.40 4.84 -7.95
N ILE A 154 15.47 4.20 -6.79
CA ILE A 154 14.91 2.85 -6.59
C ILE A 154 13.40 2.86 -6.83
N ALA A 155 12.67 3.81 -6.22
CA ALA A 155 11.22 3.93 -6.39
C ALA A 155 10.84 4.23 -7.85
N TYR A 156 11.62 5.09 -8.52
CA TYR A 156 11.45 5.37 -9.95
C TYR A 156 11.60 4.12 -10.82
N GLU A 157 12.69 3.36 -10.66
CA GLU A 157 12.93 2.17 -11.48
C GLU A 157 11.90 1.07 -11.18
N ALA A 158 11.52 0.88 -9.91
CA ALA A 158 10.48 -0.05 -9.50
C ALA A 158 9.12 0.29 -10.14
N LEU A 159 8.71 1.56 -10.11
CA LEU A 159 7.47 2.02 -10.74
C LEU A 159 7.50 1.79 -12.25
N LEU A 160 8.59 2.13 -12.94
CA LEU A 160 8.66 1.95 -14.40
C LEU A 160 8.58 0.48 -14.82
N TYR A 161 9.21 -0.40 -14.05
CA TYR A 161 9.23 -1.83 -14.30
C TYR A 161 7.83 -2.45 -14.13
N ASP A 162 7.06 -1.96 -13.16
CA ASP A 162 5.76 -2.52 -12.78
C ASP A 162 4.55 -1.71 -13.27
N LEU A 163 4.76 -0.61 -14.02
CA LEU A 163 3.67 0.29 -14.42
C LEU A 163 2.55 -0.43 -15.18
N GLU A 164 2.92 -1.32 -16.10
CA GLU A 164 1.96 -2.13 -16.84
C GLU A 164 1.29 -3.18 -15.94
N GLY A 165 2.03 -3.78 -15.01
CA GLY A 165 1.49 -4.73 -14.04
C GLY A 165 0.37 -4.12 -13.20
N ARG A 166 0.55 -2.86 -12.80
CA ARG A 166 -0.45 -2.07 -12.05
C ARG A 166 -1.67 -1.69 -12.89
N LEU A 167 -1.45 -1.35 -14.15
CA LEU A 167 -2.51 -0.84 -15.02
C LEU A 167 -3.34 -1.96 -15.66
N LEU A 168 -2.73 -3.02 -16.16
CA LEU A 168 -3.38 -3.98 -17.08
C LEU A 168 -4.68 -4.58 -16.53
N TYR A 169 -4.68 -5.07 -15.28
CA TYR A 169 -5.90 -5.62 -14.69
C TYR A 169 -6.96 -4.52 -14.49
N VAL A 170 -6.53 -3.38 -13.93
CA VAL A 170 -7.39 -2.24 -13.60
C VAL A 170 -8.06 -1.67 -14.85
N THR A 171 -7.28 -1.31 -15.87
CA THR A 171 -7.80 -0.68 -17.08
C THR A 171 -8.59 -1.65 -17.93
N THR A 172 -8.10 -2.88 -18.14
CA THR A 172 -8.76 -3.81 -19.08
C THR A 172 -9.94 -4.55 -18.46
N GLN A 173 -9.78 -5.13 -17.27
CA GLN A 173 -10.82 -5.98 -16.67
C GLN A 173 -11.88 -5.16 -15.92
N VAL A 174 -11.50 -4.02 -15.33
CA VAL A 174 -12.42 -3.19 -14.53
C VAL A 174 -12.97 -2.01 -15.33
N LEU A 175 -12.14 -1.33 -16.12
CA LEU A 175 -12.55 -0.13 -16.88
C LEU A 175 -12.87 -0.40 -18.35
N GLY A 176 -12.58 -1.59 -18.88
CA GLY A 176 -12.94 -2.00 -20.24
C GLY A 176 -12.05 -1.42 -21.34
N TRP A 177 -10.86 -0.92 -21.00
CA TRP A 177 -9.89 -0.45 -21.99
C TRP A 177 -9.36 -1.59 -22.84
N SER A 178 -8.92 -1.26 -24.05
CA SER A 178 -8.09 -2.18 -24.82
C SER A 178 -6.68 -2.29 -24.22
N LYS A 179 -5.98 -3.39 -24.52
CA LYS A 179 -4.56 -3.53 -24.14
C LYS A 179 -3.71 -2.44 -24.78
N ASP A 180 -3.95 -2.14 -26.05
CA ASP A 180 -3.20 -1.12 -26.79
C ASP A 180 -3.37 0.27 -26.16
N GLU A 181 -4.60 0.64 -25.79
CA GLU A 181 -4.88 1.88 -25.05
C GLU A 181 -4.13 1.92 -23.71
N THR A 182 -4.10 0.80 -22.99
CA THR A 182 -3.36 0.69 -21.73
C THR A 182 -1.86 0.87 -21.94
N TYR A 183 -1.29 0.26 -22.98
CA TYR A 183 0.14 0.40 -23.28
C TYR A 183 0.51 1.81 -23.71
N VAL A 184 -0.32 2.46 -24.52
CA VAL A 184 -0.14 3.87 -24.90
C VAL A 184 -0.18 4.77 -23.67
N PHE A 185 -1.17 4.60 -22.80
CA PHE A 185 -1.27 5.36 -21.54
C PHE A 185 -0.04 5.14 -20.66
N ALA A 186 0.38 3.87 -20.47
CA ALA A 186 1.58 3.56 -19.70
C ALA A 186 2.82 4.24 -20.31
N MET A 187 3.00 4.19 -21.63
CA MET A 187 4.11 4.86 -22.32
C MET A 187 4.13 6.37 -22.05
N GLU A 188 2.99 7.05 -22.16
CA GLU A 188 2.90 8.50 -21.91
C GLU A 188 3.21 8.86 -20.46
N VAL A 189 2.72 8.07 -19.50
CA VAL A 189 3.09 8.22 -18.07
C VAL A 189 4.60 8.08 -17.89
N ARG A 190 5.25 7.10 -18.54
CA ARG A 190 6.72 6.93 -18.46
C ARG A 190 7.46 8.14 -19.02
N GLU A 191 7.02 8.71 -20.14
CA GLU A 191 7.64 9.90 -20.71
C GLU A 191 7.50 11.12 -19.80
N GLN A 192 6.34 11.30 -19.16
CA GLN A 192 6.12 12.39 -18.21
C GLN A 192 7.00 12.25 -16.96
N LEU A 193 7.11 11.03 -16.40
CA LEU A 193 7.97 10.75 -15.25
C LEU A 193 9.46 11.04 -15.52
N LYS A 194 9.95 10.85 -16.75
CA LYS A 194 11.35 11.19 -17.11
C LYS A 194 11.67 12.69 -16.97
N GLN A 195 10.66 13.55 -17.09
CA GLN A 195 10.81 15.01 -17.17
C GLN A 195 10.41 15.73 -15.87
N MET A 196 9.96 14.98 -14.86
CA MET A 196 9.41 15.51 -13.63
C MET A 196 10.12 14.96 -12.40
N ASP A 197 10.11 15.76 -11.34
CA ASP A 197 10.50 15.35 -10.00
C ASP A 197 9.21 15.27 -9.20
N VAL A 198 8.68 14.05 -9.07
CA VAL A 198 7.38 13.80 -8.45
C VAL A 198 7.54 13.02 -7.16
N TYR A 199 6.50 12.99 -6.36
CA TYR A 199 6.40 12.17 -5.18
C TYR A 199 4.98 11.65 -5.00
N VAL A 200 4.84 10.60 -4.20
CA VAL A 200 3.55 10.12 -3.68
C VAL A 200 3.61 10.09 -2.16
N ASP A 201 2.48 10.26 -1.50
CA ASP A 201 2.40 10.11 -0.06
C ASP A 201 2.40 8.64 0.33
N HIS A 202 3.26 8.28 1.29
CA HIS A 202 3.31 6.97 1.92
C HIS A 202 3.03 7.14 3.41
N ARG A 203 1.93 6.55 3.87
CA ARG A 203 1.50 6.67 5.27
C ARG A 203 1.81 5.40 6.06
N ILE A 204 2.44 5.62 7.20
CA ILE A 204 2.74 4.62 8.21
C ILE A 204 1.88 4.92 9.43
N VAL A 205 1.02 3.97 9.82
CA VAL A 205 0.25 4.06 11.06
C VAL A 205 0.62 2.89 11.96
N VAL A 206 0.99 3.20 13.19
CA VAL A 206 1.28 2.22 14.24
C VAL A 206 0.21 2.30 15.32
N GLY A 207 -0.53 1.21 15.48
CA GLY A 207 -1.52 1.03 16.55
C GLY A 207 -0.98 0.09 17.62
N ARG A 208 -1.36 0.32 18.88
CA ARG A 208 -1.07 -0.57 20.00
C ARG A 208 -2.36 -1.09 20.62
N LYS A 209 -2.47 -2.40 20.77
CA LYS A 209 -3.59 -3.00 21.50
C LYS A 209 -3.43 -2.63 22.98
N PRO A 210 -4.47 -2.11 23.65
CA PRO A 210 -4.38 -1.81 25.07
C PRO A 210 -3.88 -3.01 25.88
N TRP A 211 -3.12 -2.74 26.93
CA TRP A 211 -2.83 -3.76 27.93
C TRP A 211 -4.15 -4.18 28.58
N SER A 212 -4.32 -5.47 28.87
CA SER A 212 -5.39 -5.89 29.77
C SER A 212 -5.22 -5.16 31.09
N SER A 213 -6.27 -4.47 31.55
CA SER A 213 -6.29 -3.89 32.89
C SER A 213 -5.85 -4.96 33.88
N SER A 214 -4.82 -4.66 34.67
CA SER A 214 -4.52 -5.48 35.84
C SER A 214 -5.69 -5.29 36.80
N ASP A 215 -6.52 -6.31 36.96
CA ASP A 215 -7.41 -6.40 38.12
C ASP A 215 -6.58 -6.44 39.42
#